data_AF-A0AAW5Z671-F1
#
_entry.id   AF-A0AAW5Z671-F1
#
_cell.length_a   1.000
_cell.length_b   1.000
_cell.length_c   1.000
_cell.angle_alpha   90.00
_cell.angle_beta   90.00
_cell.angle_gamma   90.00
#
_symmetry.space_group_name_H-M   'P 1'
#
loop_
_entity.id
_entity.type
_entity.pdbx_description
1 polymer ?
#
loop_
_entity_poly.entity_id
_entity_poly.type
_entity_poly.pdbx_seq_one_letter_code
_entity_poly.pdbx_strand_id
1 'polypeptide(L)'
;HTDTEYAMLHFGLKGLPGLVNSLARYPQEALPITNYFAASELAPAVARAFNKLKTLRQDARTWLLKYPEHAITGLLSAALGKAGEAQDNARAALRMLTENGHQPLLQEIARRYNQPEVTDAVNAMLALDPLDNHPTKIPTLPAFYHPSLWTRPVLKA
;
A
#
# COMPACT_ATOMS: atom_id res chain seq x y z
N HIS A 1 24.43 -8.87 0.25
CA HIS A 1 25.19 -7.96 1.13
C HIS A 1 25.08 -6.57 0.55
N THR A 2 23.96 -5.90 0.82
CA THR A 2 23.71 -4.59 0.24
C THR A 2 24.13 -3.56 1.28
N ASP A 3 25.18 -2.81 0.96
CA ASP A 3 25.83 -1.75 1.75
C ASP A 3 24.91 -0.52 1.96
N THR A 4 23.61 -0.76 2.04
CA THR A 4 22.55 0.24 2.10
C THR A 4 22.65 1.08 3.36
N GLU A 5 23.03 0.45 4.47
CA GLU A 5 23.27 1.13 5.74
C GLU A 5 24.48 2.06 5.64
N TYR A 6 25.61 1.57 5.10
CA TYR A 6 26.80 2.37 4.87
C TYR A 6 26.55 3.54 3.91
N ALA A 7 25.81 3.30 2.82
CA ALA A 7 25.41 4.33 1.87
C ALA A 7 24.49 5.38 2.51
N MET A 8 23.54 4.97 3.36
CA MET A 8 22.68 5.92 4.09
C MET A 8 23.45 6.74 5.13
N LEU A 9 24.43 6.13 5.81
CA LEU A 9 25.30 6.83 6.76
C LEU A 9 26.20 7.86 6.05
N HIS A 10 26.68 7.56 4.84
CA HIS A 10 27.60 8.43 4.13
C HIS A 10 26.90 9.51 3.29
N PHE A 11 25.79 9.18 2.62
CA PHE A 11 25.08 10.08 1.71
C PHE A 11 23.82 10.71 2.31
N GLY A 12 23.31 10.18 3.44
CA GLY A 12 22.09 10.66 4.07
C GLY A 12 20.91 10.70 3.10
N LEU A 13 20.16 11.81 3.11
CA LEU A 13 19.01 12.02 2.23
C LEU A 13 19.35 11.95 0.73
N LYS A 14 20.59 12.21 0.32
CA LYS A 14 21.00 12.09 -1.10
C LYS A 14 20.99 10.64 -1.60
N GLY A 15 21.06 9.67 -0.68
CA GLY A 15 20.98 8.25 -1.00
C GLY A 15 19.57 7.71 -1.16
N LEU A 16 18.51 8.51 -0.89
CA LEU A 16 17.11 8.07 -0.85
C LEU A 16 16.67 7.23 -2.07
N PRO A 17 17.02 7.59 -3.32
CA PRO A 17 16.68 6.75 -4.48
C PRO A 17 17.27 5.33 -4.39
N GLY A 18 18.47 5.22 -3.83
CA GLY A 18 19.12 3.94 -3.54
C GLY A 18 18.36 3.15 -2.47
N LEU A 19 17.89 3.80 -1.40
CA LEU A 19 17.08 3.16 -0.37
C LEU A 19 15.75 2.65 -0.92
N VAL A 20 15.05 3.45 -1.72
CA VAL A 20 13.78 3.06 -2.36
C VAL A 20 14.00 1.82 -3.24
N ASN A 21 15.07 1.79 -4.03
CA ASN A 21 15.40 0.65 -4.88
C ASN A 21 15.80 -0.59 -4.06
N SER A 22 16.58 -0.42 -2.99
CA SER A 22 16.93 -1.50 -2.06
C SER A 22 15.70 -2.05 -1.35
N LEU A 23 14.76 -1.21 -0.95
CA LEU A 23 13.50 -1.63 -0.34
C LEU A 23 12.63 -2.45 -1.29
N ALA A 24 12.68 -2.15 -2.59
CA ALA A 24 11.98 -2.93 -3.60
C ALA A 24 12.61 -4.31 -3.87
N ARG A 25 13.93 -4.46 -3.68
CA ARG A 25 14.68 -5.70 -3.95
C ARG A 25 14.91 -6.57 -2.72
N TYR A 26 15.27 -5.95 -1.60
CA TYR A 26 15.64 -6.58 -0.33
C TYR A 26 14.89 -5.90 0.84
N PRO A 27 13.57 -6.08 0.92
CA PRO A 27 12.75 -5.38 1.90
C PRO A 27 13.12 -5.74 3.35
N GLN A 28 13.65 -6.93 3.61
CA GLN A 28 14.04 -7.35 4.97
C GLN A 28 15.23 -6.57 5.53
N GLU A 29 16.21 -6.24 4.68
CA GLU A 29 17.41 -5.49 5.08
C GLU A 29 17.15 -3.97 5.10
N ALA A 30 16.37 -3.46 4.13
CA ALA A 30 16.19 -2.02 3.94
C ALA A 30 15.09 -1.40 4.82
N LEU A 31 14.06 -2.17 5.21
CA LEU A 31 12.91 -1.63 5.95
C LEU A 31 13.26 -1.18 7.38
N PRO A 32 14.16 -1.83 8.14
CA PRO A 32 14.63 -1.27 9.42
C PRO A 32 15.32 0.10 9.26
N ILE A 33 16.02 0.32 8.14
CA ILE A 33 16.75 1.56 7.86
C ILE A 33 15.78 2.73 7.59
N THR A 34 14.60 2.47 7.00
CA THR A 34 13.61 3.52 6.76
C THR A 34 13.08 4.13 8.06
N ASN A 35 13.19 3.44 9.20
CA ASN A 35 12.76 3.95 10.50
C ASN A 35 13.50 5.23 10.94
N TYR A 36 14.65 5.55 10.32
CA TYR A 36 15.41 6.76 10.58
C TYR A 36 15.09 7.92 9.63
N PHE A 37 14.32 7.67 8.57
CA PHE A 37 14.04 8.65 7.52
C PHE A 37 12.53 8.85 7.31
N ALA A 38 12.08 10.08 7.51
CA ALA A 38 10.73 10.52 7.17
C ALA A 38 10.71 11.06 5.73
N ALA A 39 10.59 10.18 4.75
CA ALA A 39 10.54 10.58 3.34
C ALA A 39 9.28 10.03 2.65
N SER A 40 8.56 10.90 1.95
CA SER A 40 7.35 10.53 1.20
C SER A 40 7.63 9.54 0.06
N GLU A 41 8.84 9.59 -0.52
CA GLU A 41 9.29 8.65 -1.56
C GLU A 41 9.35 7.19 -1.09
N LEU A 42 9.52 6.95 0.21
CA LEU A 42 9.55 5.61 0.79
C LEU A 42 8.14 5.02 0.94
N ALA A 43 7.12 5.87 1.00
CA ALA A 43 5.76 5.47 1.33
C ALA A 43 5.19 4.39 0.39
N PRO A 44 5.33 4.47 -0.95
CA PRO A 44 4.83 3.43 -1.85
C PRO A 44 5.48 2.06 -1.63
N ALA A 45 6.79 2.04 -1.36
CA ALA A 45 7.52 0.81 -1.13
C ALA A 45 7.20 0.20 0.26
N VAL A 46 7.04 1.04 1.29
CA VAL A 46 6.57 0.59 2.62
C VAL A 46 5.13 0.08 2.57
N ALA A 47 4.23 0.74 1.83
CA ALA A 47 2.85 0.28 1.66
C ALA A 47 2.78 -1.07 0.92
N ARG A 48 3.64 -1.28 -0.08
CA ARG A 48 3.78 -2.59 -0.73
C ARG A 48 4.24 -3.66 0.26
N ALA A 49 5.25 -3.37 1.08
CA ALA A 49 5.71 -4.29 2.11
C ALA A 49 4.60 -4.62 3.12
N PHE A 50 3.85 -3.63 3.57
CA PHE A 50 2.69 -3.80 4.46
C PHE A 50 1.62 -4.74 3.88
N ASN A 51 1.28 -4.57 2.60
CA ASN A 51 0.20 -5.35 2.00
C ASN A 51 0.66 -6.77 1.59
N LYS A 52 1.87 -6.90 1.01
CA LYS A 52 2.34 -8.15 0.39
C LYS A 52 3.18 -9.05 1.29
N LEU A 53 3.93 -8.50 2.24
CA LEU A 53 4.92 -9.26 3.01
C LEU A 53 4.41 -9.48 4.44
N LYS A 54 3.87 -10.67 4.71
CA LYS A 54 3.31 -11.01 6.04
C LYS A 54 4.32 -10.83 7.18
N THR A 55 5.60 -11.15 6.94
CA THR A 55 6.66 -11.06 7.95
C THR A 55 7.04 -9.62 8.28
N LEU A 56 7.07 -8.74 7.27
CA LEU A 56 7.46 -7.32 7.41
C LEU A 56 6.26 -6.39 7.61
N ARG A 57 5.05 -6.94 7.64
CA ARG A 57 3.82 -6.15 7.78
C ARG A 57 3.83 -5.31 9.05
N GLN A 58 4.30 -5.88 10.16
CA GLN A 58 4.30 -5.19 11.44
C GLN A 58 5.32 -4.04 11.47
N ASP A 59 6.50 -4.25 10.88
CA ASP A 59 7.53 -3.22 10.80
C ASP A 59 7.10 -2.09 9.86
N ALA A 60 6.50 -2.44 8.72
CA ALA A 60 5.95 -1.47 7.78
C ALA A 60 4.81 -0.66 8.42
N ARG A 61 3.94 -1.31 9.20
CA ARG A 61 2.91 -0.64 10.00
C ARG A 61 3.51 0.34 10.99
N THR A 62 4.58 -0.06 11.69
CA THR A 62 5.28 0.79 12.65
C THR A 62 5.80 2.07 11.99
N TRP A 63 6.42 1.95 10.80
CA TRP A 63 6.88 3.12 10.05
C TRP A 63 5.72 4.05 9.62
N LEU A 64 4.63 3.47 9.10
CA LEU A 64 3.45 4.23 8.65
C LEU A 64 2.83 5.02 9.81
N LEU A 65 2.73 4.42 11.00
CA LEU A 65 2.20 5.09 12.20
C LEU A 65 3.18 6.10 12.79
N LYS A 66 4.49 5.89 12.62
CA LYS A 66 5.52 6.83 13.08
C LYS A 66 5.56 8.10 12.22
N TYR A 67 5.32 7.98 10.91
CA TYR A 67 5.40 9.09 9.95
C TYR A 67 4.12 9.21 9.09
N PRO A 68 2.95 9.45 9.71
CA PRO A 68 1.67 9.43 8.99
C PRO A 68 1.56 10.51 7.92
N GLU A 69 2.10 11.71 8.14
CA GLU A 69 2.07 12.81 7.16
C GLU A 69 2.90 12.50 5.90
N HIS A 70 4.07 11.91 6.08
CA HIS A 70 4.95 11.53 4.97
C HIS A 70 4.38 10.32 4.22
N ALA A 71 3.78 9.39 4.96
CA ALA A 71 3.07 8.26 4.38
C ALA A 71 1.91 8.72 3.50
N ILE A 72 1.05 9.60 4.03
CA ILE A 72 -0.14 10.09 3.31
C ILE A 72 0.26 10.88 2.07
N THR A 73 1.19 11.83 2.19
CA THR A 73 1.65 12.64 1.03
C THR A 73 2.22 11.77 -0.10
N GLY A 74 3.01 10.75 0.24
CA GLY A 74 3.58 9.82 -0.75
C GLY A 74 2.59 8.83 -1.34
N LEU A 75 1.53 8.46 -0.59
CA LEU A 75 0.54 7.48 -1.02
C LEU A 75 -0.67 8.09 -1.71
N LEU A 76 -0.95 9.39 -1.50
CA LEU A 76 -2.14 10.04 -2.04
C LEU A 76 -2.19 9.95 -3.57
N SER A 77 -1.07 10.21 -4.23
CA SER A 77 -0.96 10.10 -5.70
C SER A 77 -1.18 8.67 -6.21
N ALA A 78 -0.66 7.67 -5.50
CA ALA A 78 -0.84 6.26 -5.85
C ALA A 78 -2.27 5.76 -5.59
N ALA A 79 -2.92 6.25 -4.52
CA ALA A 79 -4.29 5.89 -4.17
C ALA A 79 -5.34 6.46 -5.14
N LEU A 80 -5.09 7.67 -5.65
CA LEU A 80 -5.95 8.36 -6.63
C LEU A 80 -5.61 8.03 -8.09
N GLY A 81 -4.47 7.38 -8.32
CA GLY A 81 -4.00 6.99 -9.65
C GLY A 81 -4.80 5.84 -10.29
N LYS A 82 -4.20 5.23 -11.32
CA LYS A 82 -4.82 4.14 -12.08
C LYS A 82 -5.04 2.89 -11.21
N ALA A 83 -6.14 2.17 -11.49
CA ALA A 83 -6.44 0.89 -10.88
C ALA A 83 -5.31 -0.12 -11.13
N GLY A 84 -4.84 -0.76 -10.05
CA GLY A 84 -3.75 -1.72 -10.08
C GLY A 84 -3.13 -1.92 -8.70
N GLU A 85 -2.06 -2.73 -8.66
CA GLU A 85 -1.43 -3.15 -7.39
C GLU A 85 -0.94 -1.97 -6.55
N ALA A 86 -0.41 -0.92 -7.19
CA ALA A 86 0.06 0.27 -6.48
C ALA A 86 -1.09 1.00 -5.78
N GLN A 87 -2.25 1.09 -6.43
CA GLN A 87 -3.46 1.69 -5.85
C GLN A 87 -3.98 0.84 -4.69
N ASP A 88 -4.05 -0.49 -4.85
CA ASP A 88 -4.52 -1.40 -3.80
C ASP A 88 -3.64 -1.29 -2.54
N ASN A 89 -2.31 -1.29 -2.72
CA ASN A 89 -1.36 -1.15 -1.62
C ASN A 89 -1.50 0.20 -0.92
N ALA A 90 -1.63 1.29 -1.70
CA ALA A 90 -1.79 2.64 -1.15
C ALA A 90 -3.10 2.78 -0.38
N ARG A 91 -4.22 2.30 -0.93
CA ARG A 91 -5.53 2.31 -0.26
C ARG A 91 -5.52 1.49 1.03
N ALA A 92 -4.91 0.30 1.02
CA ALA A 92 -4.79 -0.52 2.22
C ALA A 92 -3.99 0.18 3.34
N ALA A 93 -2.88 0.84 2.99
CA ALA A 93 -2.09 1.60 3.95
C ALA A 93 -2.82 2.85 4.47
N LEU A 94 -3.48 3.62 3.59
CA LEU A 94 -4.28 4.78 3.98
C LEU A 94 -5.45 4.40 4.88
N ARG A 95 -6.13 3.28 4.60
CA ARG A 95 -7.20 2.75 5.46
C ARG A 95 -6.69 2.38 6.83
N MET A 96 -5.57 1.67 6.90
CA MET A 96 -4.94 1.37 8.18
C MET A 96 -4.64 2.67 8.95
N LEU A 97 -4.13 3.72 8.29
CA LEU A 97 -3.93 5.02 8.95
C LEU A 97 -5.23 5.66 9.45
N THR A 98 -6.31 5.60 8.67
CA THR A 98 -7.62 6.14 9.09
C THR A 98 -8.22 5.37 10.26
N GLU A 99 -8.09 4.04 10.27
CA GLU A 99 -8.51 3.17 11.39
C GLU A 99 -7.74 3.47 12.68
N ASN A 100 -6.49 3.94 12.57
CA ASN A 100 -5.68 4.38 13.71
C ASN A 100 -5.90 5.87 14.07
N GLY A 101 -6.94 6.52 13.53
CA GLY A 101 -7.35 7.88 13.90
C GLY A 101 -6.71 9.00 13.08
N HIS A 102 -5.92 8.70 12.04
CA HIS A 102 -5.28 9.72 11.19
C HIS A 102 -6.17 10.24 10.04
N GLN A 103 -7.48 10.01 10.11
CA GLN A 103 -8.44 10.53 9.12
C GLN A 103 -8.44 12.07 9.00
N PRO A 104 -8.39 12.86 10.09
CA PRO A 104 -8.34 14.33 9.97
C PRO A 104 -7.08 14.81 9.23
N LEU A 105 -5.95 14.14 9.47
CA LEU A 105 -4.67 14.46 8.85
C LEU A 105 -4.67 14.14 7.34
N LEU A 106 -5.34 13.06 6.94
CA LEU A 106 -5.58 12.76 5.52
C LEU A 106 -6.38 13.87 4.82
N GLN A 107 -7.45 14.35 5.46
CA GLN A 107 -8.27 15.44 4.92
C GLN A 107 -7.51 16.76 4.87
N GLU A 108 -6.70 17.07 5.88
CA GLU A 108 -5.86 18.26 5.90
C GLU A 108 -4.86 18.24 4.75
N ILE A 109 -4.16 17.13 4.54
CA ILE A 109 -3.20 16.97 3.44
C ILE A 109 -3.92 17.09 2.09
N ALA A 110 -5.08 16.46 1.92
CA ALA A 110 -5.86 16.59 0.69
C ALA A 110 -6.22 18.06 0.39
N ARG A 111 -6.61 18.84 1.41
CA ARG A 111 -6.89 20.27 1.28
C ARG A 111 -5.65 21.09 0.90
N ARG A 112 -4.45 20.71 1.36
CA ARG A 112 -3.20 21.40 0.99
C ARG A 112 -2.88 21.33 -0.51
N TYR A 113 -3.39 20.33 -1.23
CA TYR A 113 -3.26 20.26 -2.70
C TYR A 113 -4.13 21.28 -3.43
N ASN A 114 -5.06 21.96 -2.73
CA ASN A 114 -5.95 23.00 -3.26
C ASN A 114 -6.73 22.58 -4.54
N GLN A 115 -6.96 21.28 -4.69
CA GLN A 115 -7.70 20.68 -5.80
C GLN A 115 -8.97 20.03 -5.25
N PRO A 116 -10.17 20.47 -5.68
CA PRO A 116 -11.42 19.90 -5.21
C PRO A 116 -11.53 18.42 -5.59
N GLU A 117 -11.04 18.04 -6.77
CA GLU A 117 -11.00 16.67 -7.29
C GLU A 117 -10.26 15.70 -6.35
N VAL A 118 -9.13 16.13 -5.77
CA VAL A 118 -8.35 15.33 -4.81
C VAL A 118 -9.14 15.11 -3.52
N THR A 119 -9.82 16.16 -3.06
CA THR A 119 -10.62 16.11 -1.83
C THR A 119 -11.86 15.22 -2.02
N ASP A 120 -12.54 15.35 -3.15
CA ASP A 120 -13.69 14.54 -3.53
C ASP A 120 -13.31 13.08 -3.72
N ALA A 121 -12.17 12.80 -4.36
CA ALA A 121 -11.70 11.44 -4.54
C ALA A 121 -11.27 10.79 -3.21
N VAL A 122 -10.68 11.54 -2.27
CA VAL A 122 -10.43 11.07 -0.91
C VAL A 122 -11.72 10.78 -0.17
N ASN A 123 -12.73 11.67 -0.26
CA ASN A 123 -14.03 11.45 0.35
C ASN A 123 -14.74 10.23 -0.25
N ALA A 124 -14.71 10.06 -1.57
CA ALA A 124 -15.24 8.89 -2.25
C ALA A 124 -14.51 7.60 -1.82
N MET A 125 -13.18 7.66 -1.65
CA MET A 125 -12.39 6.54 -1.13
C MET A 125 -12.76 6.17 0.31
N LEU A 126 -13.05 7.16 1.16
CA LEU A 126 -13.50 6.95 2.54
C LEU A 126 -14.95 6.46 2.61
N ALA A 127 -15.80 6.87 1.66
CA ALA A 127 -17.19 6.44 1.56
C ALA A 127 -17.34 5.01 0.98
N LEU A 128 -16.34 4.51 0.27
CA LEU A 128 -16.29 3.13 -0.23
C LEU A 128 -16.14 2.15 0.94
N ASP A 129 -17.19 1.36 1.15
CA ASP A 129 -17.35 0.41 2.25
C ASP A 129 -16.21 -0.65 2.27
N PRO A 130 -15.69 -1.08 3.44
CA PRO A 130 -14.56 -2.01 3.53
C PRO A 130 -14.79 -3.37 2.86
N LEU A 131 -16.06 -3.78 2.71
CA LEU A 131 -16.46 -5.04 2.10
C LEU A 131 -16.54 -5.01 0.56
N ASP A 132 -16.66 -3.83 -0.05
CA ASP A 132 -16.75 -3.69 -1.52
C ASP A 132 -15.37 -3.67 -2.20
N ASN A 133 -14.31 -3.90 -1.44
CA ASN A 133 -12.96 -4.09 -1.97
C ASN A 133 -12.82 -5.48 -2.61
N HIS A 134 -13.40 -5.62 -3.80
CA HIS A 134 -13.06 -6.74 -4.66
C HIS A 134 -11.60 -6.65 -5.08
N PRO A 135 -10.78 -7.70 -4.90
CA PRO A 135 -9.42 -7.70 -5.41
C PRO A 135 -9.47 -7.47 -6.92
N THR A 136 -8.65 -6.55 -7.44
CA THR A 136 -8.59 -6.22 -8.89
C THR A 136 -8.25 -7.44 -9.76
N LYS A 137 -7.72 -8.51 -9.14
CA LYS A 137 -7.59 -9.83 -9.75
C LYS A 137 -8.60 -10.78 -9.12
N ILE A 138 -9.70 -11.02 -9.83
CA ILE A 138 -10.54 -12.20 -9.61
C ILE A 138 -9.65 -13.41 -9.96
N PRO A 139 -9.36 -14.32 -9.02
CA PRO A 139 -8.63 -15.53 -9.36
C PRO A 139 -9.45 -16.30 -10.41
N THR A 140 -8.79 -16.71 -11.49
CA THR A 140 -9.40 -17.58 -12.50
C THR A 140 -9.97 -18.81 -11.80
N LEU A 141 -11.22 -19.16 -12.13
CA LEU A 141 -11.89 -20.30 -11.49
C LEU A 141 -11.01 -21.55 -11.63
N PRO A 142 -10.85 -22.34 -10.55
CA PRO A 142 -10.12 -23.59 -10.63
C PRO A 142 -10.79 -24.52 -11.65
N ALA A 143 -9.98 -25.28 -12.40
CA ALA A 143 -10.42 -26.05 -13.57
C ALA A 143 -11.53 -27.10 -13.31
N PHE A 144 -11.91 -27.36 -12.05
CA PHE A 144 -13.03 -28.22 -11.69
C PHE A 144 -14.41 -27.57 -11.93
N TYR A 145 -14.48 -26.24 -12.11
CA TYR A 145 -15.71 -25.50 -12.42
C TYR A 145 -16.05 -25.48 -13.92
N HIS A 146 -15.92 -26.61 -14.61
CA HIS A 146 -16.42 -26.76 -15.97
C HIS A 146 -17.78 -27.49 -15.96
N PRO A 147 -18.88 -26.87 -16.41
CA PRO A 147 -20.21 -27.50 -16.49
C PRO A 147 -20.22 -28.78 -17.33
N SER A 148 -19.25 -28.95 -18.21
CA SER A 148 -19.02 -30.15 -19.02
C SER A 148 -18.52 -31.37 -18.22
N LEU A 149 -18.02 -31.18 -16.99
CA LEU A 149 -17.61 -32.26 -16.09
C LEU A 149 -18.74 -32.75 -15.17
N TRP A 150 -19.92 -32.13 -15.21
CA TRP A 150 -21.02 -32.51 -14.32
C TRP A 150 -21.79 -33.70 -14.88
N THR A 151 -21.81 -34.80 -14.12
CA THR A 151 -22.68 -35.94 -14.41
C THR A 151 -24.14 -35.51 -14.23
N ARG A 152 -24.97 -35.65 -15.27
CA ARG A 152 -26.40 -35.35 -15.18
C ARG A 152 -27.02 -36.26 -14.10
N PRO A 153 -27.67 -35.72 -13.06
CA PRO A 153 -28.42 -36.55 -12.12
C PRO A 153 -29.59 -37.20 -12.86
N VAL A 154 -29.64 -38.53 -12.86
CA VAL A 154 -30.77 -39.28 -13.41
C VAL A 154 -31.76 -39.52 -12.28
N LEU A 155 -33.01 -39.12 -12.48
CA LEU A 155 -34.09 -39.34 -11.53
C LEU A 155 -34.36 -40.86 -11.46
N LYS A 156 -34.22 -41.44 -10.26
CA LYS A 156 -34.50 -42.86 -10.02
C LYS A 156 -36.02 -43.02 -9.97
N ALA A 157 -36.58 -43.81 -10.89
CA ALA A 157 -37.98 -44.21 -10.86
C ALA A 157 -38.25 -45.24 -9.75
#